data_AF-A0A7V6D514-F1
#
_entry.id   AF-A0A7V6D514-F1
#
_cell.length_a   1.000
_cell.length_b   1.000
_cell.length_c   1.000
_cell.angle_alpha   90.00
_cell.angle_beta   90.00
_cell.angle_gamma   90.00
#
_symmetry.space_group_name_H-M   'P 1'
#
loop_
_entity.id
_entity.type
_entity.pdbx_description
1 polymer ?
#
loop_
_entity_poly.entity_id
_entity_poly.type
_entity_poly.pdbx_seq_one_letter_code
_entity_poly.pdbx_strand_id
1 'polypeptide(L)'
;MHSEKPFFMRDHWVYDPQARPQPRHDRHLGFNTRALHAGFHPLEDVAQFRSFVPPIVQSMTYPYERFDRFPDYIYGRSKTPTVSVLEERLAALEGGEACVTAASGSQALFNLIFTLARPGDNVVTSLHVFGEGYKQAATIFPERCNVSFRFVKDPADPKAWEAAIDGRTRLVWVETPSNPCLFVTDIAAVAEVAHAHGVPLLVDNTTATAALQKPLDLGADIILLSLTKFLAGNATVLGGAIVGPEALVEDIRWNTTEFVGAILQPFEAWLMLQYLETLTLRMERHSANAQKVAEFLAQHPKVLHVNYPGLPDHPQRALALKQMAAGGGLLSFVVPGGMAGAAKVMDSVRLVVHAVTFGTSRTICMHPPTITHEHLTPEERRAAGIDDGLIRLSVGLEDPEDIIADLDQALAKV
;
A
#
# COMPACT_ATOMS: atom_id res chain seq x y z
N MET A 1 -25.06 -10.04 9.08
CA MET A 1 -26.01 -8.92 8.97
C MET A 1 -26.59 -8.62 10.34
N HIS A 2 -26.39 -7.41 10.87
CA HIS A 2 -27.07 -6.96 12.09
C HIS A 2 -28.57 -6.83 11.80
N SER A 3 -29.37 -7.74 12.36
CA SER A 3 -30.82 -7.81 12.17
C SER A 3 -31.61 -6.65 12.76
N GLU A 4 -30.95 -5.71 13.45
CA GLU A 4 -31.61 -4.67 14.24
C GLU A 4 -31.54 -3.26 13.62
N LYS A 5 -30.70 -3.01 12.61
CA LYS A 5 -30.60 -1.69 11.97
C LYS A 5 -30.92 -1.74 10.47
N PRO A 6 -31.76 -0.83 9.95
CA PRO A 6 -31.95 -0.69 8.51
C PRO A 6 -30.60 -0.44 7.82
N PHE A 7 -30.45 -0.97 6.60
CA PHE A 7 -29.22 -0.94 5.79
C PHE A 7 -28.54 0.43 5.67
N PHE A 8 -29.30 1.52 5.85
CA PHE A 8 -28.91 2.90 5.58
C PHE A 8 -28.50 3.72 6.82
N MET A 9 -28.55 3.18 8.04
CA MET A 9 -28.10 3.89 9.25
C MET A 9 -27.09 3.04 10.00
N ARG A 10 -25.83 3.07 9.55
CA ARG A 10 -24.71 2.50 10.30
C ARG A 10 -24.02 3.59 11.10
N ASP A 11 -23.69 3.27 12.35
CA ASP A 11 -22.98 4.18 13.23
C ASP A 11 -21.58 4.46 12.66
N HIS A 12 -21.09 5.66 12.88
CA HIS A 12 -19.71 5.99 12.58
C HIS A 12 -18.77 5.16 13.45
N TRP A 13 -17.66 4.72 12.85
CA TRP A 13 -16.62 4.07 13.60
C TRP A 13 -15.97 5.05 14.57
N VAL A 14 -15.83 4.62 15.82
CA VAL A 14 -15.13 5.35 16.87
C VAL A 14 -13.94 4.49 17.27
N TYR A 15 -12.75 5.07 17.21
CA TYR A 15 -11.54 4.37 17.62
C TYR A 15 -11.58 4.10 19.12
N ASP A 16 -11.31 2.86 19.50
CA ASP A 16 -11.16 2.42 20.88
C ASP A 16 -9.77 1.78 21.03
N PRO A 17 -8.81 2.43 21.72
CA PRO A 17 -7.46 1.88 21.92
C PRO A 17 -7.44 0.63 22.81
N GLN A 18 -8.55 0.30 23.49
CA GLN A 18 -8.69 -0.92 24.29
C GLN A 18 -9.35 -2.06 23.52
N ALA A 19 -9.90 -1.78 22.33
CA ALA A 19 -10.50 -2.81 21.50
C ALA A 19 -9.43 -3.82 21.08
N ARG A 20 -9.75 -5.10 21.27
CA ARG A 20 -8.87 -6.19 20.85
C ARG A 20 -9.38 -6.75 19.54
N PRO A 21 -8.52 -6.86 18.50
CA PRO A 21 -8.92 -7.45 17.25
C PRO A 21 -9.44 -8.87 17.46
N GLN A 22 -10.54 -9.23 16.80
CA GLN A 22 -10.99 -10.60 16.79
C GLN A 22 -10.02 -11.45 15.97
N PRO A 23 -9.45 -12.52 16.55
CA PRO A 23 -8.52 -13.36 15.82
C PRO A 23 -9.25 -14.08 14.69
N ARG A 24 -8.71 -13.99 13.48
CA ARG A 24 -9.27 -14.71 12.33
C ARG A 24 -9.21 -16.22 12.54
N HIS A 25 -10.24 -16.93 12.06
CA HIS A 25 -10.34 -18.38 12.17
C HIS A 25 -9.22 -19.11 11.41
N ASP A 26 -8.76 -18.55 10.29
CA ASP A 26 -7.73 -19.10 9.40
C ASP A 26 -6.29 -18.72 9.80
N ARG A 27 -6.09 -17.95 10.88
CA ARG A 27 -4.76 -17.45 11.31
C ARG A 27 -3.72 -18.55 11.58
N HIS A 28 -4.19 -19.76 11.86
CA HIS A 28 -3.36 -20.93 12.15
C HIS A 28 -2.69 -21.51 10.89
N LEU A 29 -3.16 -21.13 9.70
CA LEU A 29 -2.62 -21.57 8.42
C LEU A 29 -1.45 -20.69 7.96
N GLY A 30 -0.53 -21.29 7.21
CA GLY A 30 0.58 -20.57 6.57
C GLY A 30 0.11 -19.51 5.57
N PHE A 31 0.94 -18.50 5.32
CA PHE A 31 0.62 -17.39 4.40
C PHE A 31 0.27 -17.90 2.99
N ASN A 32 1.11 -18.78 2.42
CA ASN A 32 0.91 -19.34 1.08
C ASN A 32 -0.38 -20.16 1.00
N THR A 33 -0.73 -20.88 2.05
CA THR A 33 -2.00 -21.62 2.13
C THR A 33 -3.19 -20.65 2.12
N ARG A 34 -3.14 -19.58 2.94
CA ARG A 34 -4.20 -18.56 2.95
C ARG A 34 -4.34 -17.84 1.61
N ALA A 35 -3.24 -17.57 0.91
CA ALA A 35 -3.27 -16.93 -0.41
C ALA A 35 -4.06 -17.73 -1.46
N LEU A 36 -4.12 -19.06 -1.30
CA LEU A 36 -4.88 -19.95 -2.17
C LEU A 36 -6.33 -20.14 -1.72
N HIS A 37 -6.56 -20.23 -0.40
CA HIS A 37 -7.82 -20.75 0.15
C HIS A 37 -8.69 -19.73 0.89
N ALA A 38 -8.15 -18.61 1.36
CA ALA A 38 -8.94 -17.64 2.11
C ALA A 38 -10.03 -17.04 1.20
N GLY A 39 -11.26 -17.01 1.73
CA GLY A 39 -12.46 -16.49 1.08
C GLY A 39 -13.14 -17.40 0.07
N PHE A 40 -12.58 -18.56 -0.30
CA PHE A 40 -13.21 -19.50 -1.22
C PHE A 40 -12.69 -20.93 -1.05
N HIS A 41 -13.59 -21.88 -0.84
CA HIS A 41 -13.30 -23.31 -0.77
C HIS A 41 -14.21 -24.10 -1.74
N PRO A 42 -13.66 -24.78 -2.76
CA PRO A 42 -14.45 -25.40 -3.84
C PRO A 42 -15.55 -26.37 -3.40
N LEU A 43 -15.36 -27.07 -2.27
CA LEU A 43 -16.34 -28.01 -1.74
C LEU A 43 -17.35 -27.36 -0.78
N GLU A 44 -16.98 -26.26 -0.13
CA GLU A 44 -17.90 -25.54 0.77
C GLU A 44 -18.82 -24.63 -0.05
N ASP A 45 -18.28 -24.00 -1.08
CA ASP A 45 -18.99 -23.09 -1.99
C ASP A 45 -19.63 -23.79 -3.20
N VAL A 46 -19.58 -25.13 -3.24
CA VAL A 46 -20.05 -25.94 -4.39
C VAL A 46 -21.51 -25.70 -4.72
N ALA A 47 -22.34 -25.45 -3.69
CA ALA A 47 -23.76 -25.19 -3.87
C ALA A 47 -24.03 -23.83 -4.53
N GLN A 48 -23.17 -22.84 -4.26
CA GLN A 48 -23.34 -21.48 -4.75
C GLN A 48 -22.82 -21.31 -6.19
N PHE A 49 -21.68 -21.91 -6.52
CA PHE A 49 -21.00 -21.67 -7.79
C PHE A 49 -20.68 -22.93 -8.60
N ARG A 50 -20.57 -24.10 -7.94
CA ARG A 50 -20.10 -25.35 -8.54
C ARG A 50 -18.83 -25.14 -9.39
N SER A 51 -17.81 -24.53 -8.80
CA SER A 51 -16.56 -24.16 -9.48
C SER A 51 -15.34 -24.58 -8.66
N PHE A 52 -14.24 -24.90 -9.34
CA PHE A 52 -12.94 -25.16 -8.70
C PHE A 52 -12.17 -23.86 -8.40
N VAL A 53 -12.31 -22.85 -9.25
CA VAL A 53 -11.72 -21.52 -9.05
C VAL A 53 -12.81 -20.52 -8.65
N PRO A 54 -12.49 -19.42 -7.95
CA PRO A 54 -13.46 -18.35 -7.71
C PRO A 54 -14.07 -17.89 -9.05
N PRO A 55 -15.41 -17.88 -9.21
CA PRO A 55 -16.03 -17.47 -10.46
C PRO A 55 -16.04 -15.95 -10.61
N ILE A 56 -16.10 -15.49 -11.86
CA ILE A 56 -16.31 -14.06 -12.17
C ILE A 56 -17.82 -13.79 -12.19
N VAL A 57 -18.36 -13.29 -11.08
CA VAL A 57 -19.75 -12.81 -11.04
C VAL A 57 -19.81 -11.36 -11.54
N GLN A 58 -19.90 -11.19 -12.87
CA GLN A 58 -20.01 -9.89 -13.53
C GLN A 58 -21.46 -9.34 -13.52
N SER A 59 -22.11 -9.35 -12.34
CA SER A 59 -23.44 -8.77 -12.14
C SER A 59 -23.38 -7.63 -11.12
N MET A 60 -24.23 -6.63 -11.30
CA MET A 60 -24.38 -5.49 -10.36
C MET A 60 -25.72 -5.51 -9.64
N THR A 61 -26.59 -6.47 -9.93
CA THR A 61 -27.92 -6.58 -9.32
C THR A 61 -28.23 -8.04 -9.07
N TYR A 62 -28.84 -8.30 -7.93
CA TYR A 62 -29.06 -9.64 -7.44
C TYR A 62 -30.54 -9.79 -7.06
N PRO A 63 -31.21 -10.87 -7.51
CA PRO A 63 -32.63 -11.04 -7.28
C PRO A 63 -32.91 -11.36 -5.81
N TYR A 64 -34.01 -10.83 -5.30
CA TYR A 64 -34.62 -11.27 -4.06
C TYR A 64 -35.34 -12.59 -4.33
N GLU A 65 -35.22 -13.57 -3.44
CA GLU A 65 -36.06 -14.77 -3.52
C GLU A 65 -37.53 -14.47 -3.15
N ARG A 66 -37.72 -13.54 -2.20
CA ARG A 66 -39.02 -13.10 -1.67
C ARG A 66 -38.84 -11.77 -0.93
N PHE A 67 -39.93 -11.02 -0.76
CA PHE A 67 -39.92 -9.63 -0.26
C PHE A 67 -39.22 -9.46 1.10
N ASP A 68 -39.36 -10.44 2.01
CA ASP A 68 -38.82 -10.43 3.37
C ASP A 68 -37.41 -11.04 3.48
N ARG A 69 -36.86 -11.58 2.39
CA ARG A 69 -35.54 -12.24 2.37
C ARG A 69 -34.55 -11.39 1.56
N PHE A 70 -33.88 -10.48 2.26
CA PHE A 70 -32.80 -9.67 1.69
C PHE A 70 -31.59 -10.57 1.34
N PRO A 71 -31.07 -10.52 0.10
CA PRO A 71 -29.85 -11.23 -0.25
C PRO A 71 -28.61 -10.56 0.38
N ASP A 72 -27.54 -11.32 0.57
CA ASP A 72 -26.25 -10.80 1.04
C ASP A 72 -25.66 -9.76 0.08
N TYR A 73 -25.93 -9.93 -1.20
CA TYR A 73 -25.57 -9.00 -2.28
C TYR A 73 -26.85 -8.40 -2.81
N ILE A 74 -26.99 -7.07 -2.75
CA ILE A 74 -28.17 -6.36 -3.27
C ILE A 74 -27.79 -5.58 -4.54
N TYR A 75 -26.75 -4.76 -4.43
CA TYR A 75 -26.28 -3.89 -5.50
C TYR A 75 -24.76 -3.86 -5.54
N GLY A 76 -24.19 -3.90 -6.75
CA GLY A 76 -22.76 -4.11 -6.96
C GLY A 76 -21.87 -2.97 -6.49
N ARG A 77 -22.42 -1.77 -6.24
CA ARG A 77 -21.66 -0.65 -5.68
C ARG A 77 -21.20 -0.90 -4.25
N SER A 78 -22.02 -1.54 -3.43
CA SER A 78 -21.66 -1.81 -2.05
C SER A 78 -20.77 -3.05 -1.95
N LYS A 79 -21.19 -4.12 -2.65
CA LYS A 79 -20.58 -5.44 -2.52
C LYS A 79 -20.94 -6.34 -3.71
N THR A 80 -19.97 -7.10 -4.23
CA THR A 80 -20.20 -8.18 -5.21
C THR A 80 -19.56 -9.48 -4.71
N PRO A 81 -20.03 -10.67 -5.17
CA PRO A 81 -19.46 -11.94 -4.74
C PRO A 81 -17.96 -12.07 -5.00
N THR A 82 -17.51 -11.79 -6.23
CA THR A 82 -16.08 -11.91 -6.59
C THR A 82 -15.19 -10.97 -5.77
N VAL A 83 -15.63 -9.72 -5.60
CA VAL A 83 -14.90 -8.73 -4.80
C VAL A 83 -14.84 -9.14 -3.34
N SER A 84 -15.90 -9.78 -2.82
CA SER A 84 -15.93 -10.22 -1.41
C SER A 84 -14.93 -11.33 -1.12
N VAL A 85 -14.70 -12.24 -2.08
CA VAL A 85 -13.63 -13.24 -1.97
C VAL A 85 -12.26 -12.56 -1.90
N LEU A 86 -12.03 -11.52 -2.72
CA LEU A 86 -10.78 -10.75 -2.68
C LEU A 86 -10.62 -10.00 -1.35
N GLU A 87 -11.66 -9.32 -0.88
CA GLU A 87 -11.65 -8.61 0.40
C GLU A 87 -11.31 -9.56 1.55
N GLU A 88 -11.96 -10.72 1.61
CA GLU A 88 -11.67 -11.74 2.63
C GLU A 88 -10.23 -12.27 2.55
N ARG A 89 -9.73 -12.48 1.32
CA ARG A 89 -8.35 -12.90 1.10
C ARG A 89 -7.33 -11.85 1.53
N LEU A 90 -7.55 -10.57 1.19
CA LEU A 90 -6.67 -9.48 1.61
C LEU A 90 -6.66 -9.31 3.13
N ALA A 91 -7.83 -9.35 3.77
CA ALA A 91 -7.96 -9.33 5.23
C ALA A 91 -7.18 -10.49 5.87
N ALA A 92 -7.31 -11.71 5.33
CA ALA A 92 -6.58 -12.88 5.79
C ALA A 92 -5.06 -12.76 5.64
N LEU A 93 -4.57 -12.20 4.53
CA LEU A 93 -3.14 -12.05 4.28
C LEU A 93 -2.49 -10.99 5.16
N GLU A 94 -3.12 -9.83 5.33
CA GLU A 94 -2.63 -8.76 6.20
C GLU A 94 -2.86 -9.07 7.70
N GLY A 95 -3.84 -9.94 8.03
CA GLY A 95 -4.18 -10.33 9.39
C GLY A 95 -5.29 -9.50 10.04
N GLY A 96 -5.98 -8.65 9.27
CA GLY A 96 -7.06 -7.79 9.77
C GLY A 96 -8.43 -8.47 9.79
N GLU A 97 -9.38 -7.86 10.50
CA GLU A 97 -10.73 -8.41 10.64
C GLU A 97 -11.49 -8.41 9.31
N ALA A 98 -11.43 -7.29 8.59
CA ALA A 98 -12.13 -7.12 7.32
C ALA A 98 -11.34 -6.25 6.33
N CYS A 99 -11.83 -6.19 5.10
CA CYS A 99 -11.27 -5.38 4.02
C CYS A 99 -12.39 -4.73 3.20
N VAL A 100 -12.14 -3.50 2.73
CA VAL A 100 -12.95 -2.84 1.68
C VAL A 100 -12.05 -2.41 0.54
N THR A 101 -12.42 -2.78 -0.68
CA THR A 101 -11.69 -2.38 -1.89
C THR A 101 -12.14 -1.03 -2.43
N ALA A 102 -11.26 -0.37 -3.18
CA ALA A 102 -11.52 0.88 -3.89
C ALA A 102 -10.93 0.83 -5.30
N ALA A 103 -11.34 1.77 -6.16
CA ALA A 103 -10.86 1.85 -7.54
C ALA A 103 -9.35 2.14 -7.67
N SER A 104 -8.69 2.65 -6.63
CA SER A 104 -7.22 2.82 -6.58
C SER A 104 -6.73 2.95 -5.13
N GLY A 105 -5.42 2.81 -4.89
CA GLY A 105 -4.82 3.07 -3.57
C GLY A 105 -5.06 4.51 -3.09
N SER A 106 -4.94 5.47 -4.00
CA SER A 106 -5.25 6.89 -3.74
C SER A 106 -6.71 7.09 -3.31
N GLN A 107 -7.65 6.37 -3.94
CA GLN A 107 -9.07 6.40 -3.57
C GLN A 107 -9.34 5.72 -2.21
N ALA A 108 -8.62 4.64 -1.89
CA ALA A 108 -8.73 3.97 -0.60
C ALA A 108 -8.30 4.91 0.54
N LEU A 109 -7.17 5.63 0.38
CA LEU A 109 -6.74 6.67 1.32
C LEU A 109 -7.78 7.79 1.44
N PHE A 110 -8.29 8.30 0.30
CA PHE A 110 -9.30 9.34 0.30
C PHE A 110 -10.55 8.92 1.08
N ASN A 111 -11.08 7.72 0.79
CA ASN A 111 -12.27 7.20 1.44
C ASN A 111 -12.07 7.05 2.96
N LEU A 112 -10.90 6.57 3.39
CA LEU A 112 -10.58 6.45 4.80
C LEU A 112 -10.57 7.82 5.51
N ILE A 113 -9.81 8.78 4.98
CA ILE A 113 -9.69 10.11 5.60
C ILE A 113 -11.04 10.83 5.59
N PHE A 114 -11.80 10.74 4.50
CA PHE A 114 -13.14 11.31 4.40
C PHE A 114 -14.12 10.68 5.41
N THR A 115 -13.97 9.40 5.71
CA THR A 115 -14.78 8.70 6.72
C THR A 115 -14.44 9.20 8.12
N LEU A 116 -13.14 9.26 8.46
CA LEU A 116 -12.64 9.54 9.81
C LEU A 116 -12.69 11.01 10.23
N ALA A 117 -12.33 11.92 9.31
CA ALA A 117 -12.10 13.32 9.65
C ALA A 117 -13.32 14.20 9.38
N ARG A 118 -13.47 15.26 10.18
CA ARG A 118 -14.47 16.31 9.99
C ARG A 118 -13.79 17.68 9.82
N PRO A 119 -14.48 18.68 9.25
CA PRO A 119 -13.95 20.05 9.19
C PRO A 119 -13.40 20.53 10.53
N GLY A 120 -12.12 20.92 10.56
CA GLY A 120 -11.38 21.36 11.72
C GLY A 120 -10.53 20.28 12.40
N ASP A 121 -10.63 19.01 12.00
CA ASP A 121 -9.75 17.93 12.45
C ASP A 121 -8.38 17.97 11.74
N ASN A 122 -7.45 17.12 12.20
CA ASN A 122 -6.16 16.93 11.55
C ASN A 122 -5.71 15.47 11.43
N VAL A 123 -4.79 15.23 10.49
CA VAL A 123 -4.05 13.98 10.29
C VAL A 123 -2.56 14.25 10.46
N VAL A 124 -1.85 13.38 11.17
CA VAL A 124 -0.40 13.47 11.35
C VAL A 124 0.29 12.50 10.39
N THR A 125 1.24 12.98 9.60
CA THR A 125 2.01 12.16 8.66
C THR A 125 3.41 12.76 8.44
N SER A 126 4.19 12.28 7.49
CA SER A 126 5.50 12.84 7.13
C SER A 126 5.55 13.19 5.62
N LEU A 127 6.67 13.78 5.17
CA LEU A 127 6.92 13.99 3.74
C LEU A 127 7.33 12.70 3.00
N HIS A 128 7.57 11.60 3.73
CA HIS A 128 7.96 10.31 3.17
C HIS A 128 6.74 9.45 2.84
N VAL A 129 5.82 10.00 2.05
CA VAL A 129 4.62 9.33 1.55
C VAL A 129 4.51 9.51 0.03
N PHE A 130 3.74 8.65 -0.63
CA PHE A 130 3.56 8.72 -2.08
C PHE A 130 2.95 10.06 -2.53
N GLY A 131 3.37 10.52 -3.72
CA GLY A 131 3.10 11.88 -4.21
C GLY A 131 1.61 12.25 -4.33
N GLU A 132 0.75 11.34 -4.77
CA GLU A 132 -0.70 11.62 -4.83
C GLU A 132 -1.30 11.76 -3.42
N GLY A 133 -0.79 11.01 -2.44
CA GLY A 133 -1.19 11.11 -1.05
C GLY A 133 -0.72 12.42 -0.42
N TYR A 134 0.51 12.86 -0.76
CA TYR A 134 0.98 14.21 -0.42
C TYR A 134 0.07 15.30 -1.00
N LYS A 135 -0.33 15.19 -2.28
CA LYS A 135 -1.25 16.15 -2.90
C LYS A 135 -2.60 16.20 -2.19
N GLN A 136 -3.15 15.04 -1.82
CA GLN A 136 -4.37 14.98 -1.01
C GLN A 136 -4.21 15.72 0.33
N ALA A 137 -3.09 15.48 1.02
CA ALA A 137 -2.77 16.04 2.32
C ALA A 137 -2.47 17.55 2.29
N ALA A 138 -1.71 18.02 1.31
CA ALA A 138 -1.24 19.40 1.22
C ALA A 138 -2.28 20.36 0.60
N THR A 139 -3.19 19.85 -0.23
CA THR A 139 -4.12 20.70 -1.00
C THR A 139 -5.58 20.27 -0.88
N ILE A 140 -5.92 19.05 -1.29
CA ILE A 140 -7.31 18.65 -1.52
C ILE A 140 -8.11 18.69 -0.21
N PHE A 141 -7.66 18.00 0.84
CA PHE A 141 -8.37 17.95 2.12
C PHE A 141 -8.37 19.30 2.86
N PRO A 142 -7.26 20.04 2.95
CA PRO A 142 -7.27 21.37 3.55
C PRO A 142 -8.24 22.33 2.86
N GLU A 143 -8.20 22.43 1.53
CA GLU A 143 -9.00 23.41 0.79
C GLU A 143 -10.46 23.02 0.65
N ARG A 144 -10.76 21.73 0.48
CA ARG A 144 -12.12 21.25 0.16
C ARG A 144 -12.89 20.77 1.38
N CYS A 145 -12.19 20.27 2.40
CA CYS A 145 -12.80 19.65 3.56
C CYS A 145 -12.45 20.35 4.89
N ASN A 146 -11.57 21.37 4.86
CA ASN A 146 -11.04 22.01 6.07
C ASN A 146 -10.44 20.98 7.05
N VAL A 147 -9.79 19.94 6.52
CA VAL A 147 -9.04 18.93 7.29
C VAL A 147 -7.56 19.19 7.08
N SER A 148 -6.85 19.54 8.14
CA SER A 148 -5.44 19.93 8.06
C SER A 148 -4.50 18.72 8.20
N PHE A 149 -3.29 18.83 7.67
CA PHE A 149 -2.25 17.81 7.82
C PHE A 149 -1.04 18.39 8.53
N ARG A 150 -0.48 17.61 9.46
CA ARG A 150 0.71 17.96 10.22
C ARG A 150 1.85 17.05 9.78
N PHE A 151 2.82 17.64 9.08
CA PHE A 151 3.99 16.93 8.58
C PHE A 151 5.09 16.90 9.65
N VAL A 152 5.40 15.70 10.14
CA VAL A 152 6.48 15.43 11.11
C VAL A 152 7.82 15.72 10.45
N LYS A 153 8.62 16.57 11.11
CA LYS A 153 9.91 17.04 10.58
C LYS A 153 11.02 15.99 10.66
N ASP A 154 11.06 15.25 11.77
CA ASP A 154 12.01 14.15 11.99
C ASP A 154 11.24 12.85 12.24
N PRO A 155 10.84 12.14 11.17
CA PRO A 155 10.04 10.93 11.31
C PRO A 155 10.81 9.75 11.92
N ALA A 156 12.13 9.85 12.12
CA ALA A 156 12.93 8.84 12.81
C ALA A 156 12.83 8.95 14.34
N ASP A 157 12.42 10.11 14.86
CA ASP A 157 12.23 10.35 16.30
C ASP A 157 10.74 10.21 16.69
N PRO A 158 10.36 9.19 17.48
CA PRO A 158 8.99 9.03 17.99
C PRO A 158 8.45 10.28 18.71
N LYS A 159 9.31 11.11 19.34
CA LYS A 159 8.86 12.34 20.00
C LYS A 159 8.39 13.40 19.03
N ALA A 160 8.90 13.41 17.80
CA ALA A 160 8.44 14.34 16.77
C ALA A 160 7.02 13.98 16.29
N TRP A 161 6.66 12.70 16.31
CA TRP A 161 5.29 12.24 16.09
C TRP A 161 4.38 12.68 17.23
N GLU A 162 4.79 12.46 18.48
CA GLU A 162 4.05 12.85 19.68
C GLU A 162 3.73 14.36 19.68
N ALA A 163 4.74 15.20 19.40
CA ALA A 163 4.59 16.65 19.35
C ALA A 163 3.62 17.15 18.27
N ALA A 164 3.33 16.33 17.25
CA ALA A 164 2.39 16.66 16.19
C ALA A 164 0.94 16.28 16.51
N ILE A 165 0.70 15.42 17.50
CA ILE A 165 -0.64 14.95 17.88
C ILE A 165 -1.32 15.96 18.82
N ASP A 166 -2.61 16.21 18.61
CA ASP A 166 -3.46 16.97 19.53
C ASP A 166 -4.87 16.37 19.66
N GLY A 167 -5.76 17.02 20.44
CA GLY A 167 -7.13 16.53 20.64
C GLY A 167 -8.03 16.52 19.39
N ARG A 168 -7.56 17.08 18.27
CA ARG A 168 -8.24 17.08 16.97
C ARG A 168 -7.62 16.10 15.97
N THR A 169 -6.54 15.43 16.34
CA THR A 169 -5.95 14.40 15.50
C THR A 169 -6.90 13.20 15.40
N ARG A 170 -7.12 12.70 14.18
CA ARG A 170 -7.99 11.53 13.91
C ARG A 170 -7.25 10.34 13.34
N LEU A 171 -6.03 10.54 12.86
CA LEU A 171 -5.24 9.50 12.22
C LEU A 171 -3.75 9.87 12.28
N VAL A 172 -2.91 8.89 12.59
CA VAL A 172 -1.49 8.92 12.24
C VAL A 172 -1.31 8.04 11.01
N TRP A 173 -0.65 8.55 9.97
CA TRP A 173 -0.42 7.83 8.71
C TRP A 173 1.06 7.77 8.38
N VAL A 174 1.57 6.55 8.19
CA VAL A 174 2.94 6.26 7.76
C VAL A 174 2.97 5.41 6.50
N GLU A 175 3.97 5.61 5.65
CA GLU A 175 4.35 4.68 4.57
C GLU A 175 5.73 4.14 4.89
N THR A 176 5.90 2.81 4.88
CA THR A 176 7.21 2.23 5.17
C THR A 176 7.45 0.86 4.51
N PRO A 177 8.54 0.68 3.74
CA PRO A 177 9.49 1.72 3.31
C PRO A 177 8.84 2.77 2.40
N SER A 178 9.27 4.02 2.52
CA SER A 178 8.73 5.12 1.72
C SER A 178 9.16 5.06 0.26
N ASN A 179 8.31 5.54 -0.65
CA ASN A 179 8.68 5.78 -2.04
C ASN A 179 9.06 7.27 -2.24
N PRO A 180 10.22 7.62 -2.82
CA PRO A 180 11.18 6.76 -3.53
C PRO A 180 12.47 6.44 -2.74
N CYS A 181 12.68 7.05 -1.56
CA CYS A 181 13.95 6.99 -0.84
C CYS A 181 14.05 5.86 0.19
N LEU A 182 12.99 5.04 0.34
CA LEU A 182 12.98 3.84 1.17
C LEU A 182 13.31 4.10 2.65
N PHE A 183 12.87 5.26 3.14
CA PHE A 183 12.91 5.57 4.56
C PHE A 183 12.06 4.55 5.34
N VAL A 184 12.61 4.02 6.44
CA VAL A 184 11.97 3.00 7.27
C VAL A 184 11.51 3.60 8.59
N THR A 185 10.19 3.70 8.79
CA THR A 185 9.59 4.20 10.03
C THR A 185 9.40 3.05 11.01
N ASP A 186 9.73 3.25 12.29
CA ASP A 186 9.51 2.23 13.34
C ASP A 186 8.02 2.15 13.66
N ILE A 187 7.35 1.14 13.09
CA ILE A 187 5.89 0.98 13.21
C ILE A 187 5.48 0.84 14.67
N ALA A 188 6.23 0.07 15.46
CA ALA A 188 5.89 -0.19 16.85
C ALA A 188 6.05 1.05 17.72
N ALA A 189 7.11 1.84 17.51
CA ALA A 189 7.31 3.07 18.26
C ALA A 189 6.24 4.14 17.91
N VAL A 190 5.86 4.26 16.63
CA VAL A 190 4.80 5.19 16.23
C VAL A 190 3.42 4.73 16.71
N ALA A 191 3.16 3.42 16.71
CA ALA A 191 1.92 2.86 17.26
C ALA A 191 1.78 3.19 18.75
N GLU A 192 2.83 2.98 19.54
CA GLU A 192 2.85 3.31 20.97
C GLU A 192 2.50 4.79 21.22
N VAL A 193 3.11 5.69 20.46
CA VAL A 193 2.85 7.14 20.55
C VAL A 193 1.41 7.49 20.17
N ALA A 194 0.90 6.92 19.07
CA ALA A 194 -0.46 7.19 18.58
C ALA A 194 -1.52 6.67 19.58
N HIS A 195 -1.33 5.45 20.08
CA HIS A 195 -2.24 4.79 21.02
C HIS A 195 -2.26 5.49 22.39
N ALA A 196 -1.13 6.00 22.87
CA ALA A 196 -1.05 6.81 24.09
C ALA A 196 -1.94 8.07 24.03
N HIS A 197 -2.27 8.54 22.82
CA HIS A 197 -3.14 9.68 22.57
C HIS A 197 -4.54 9.31 22.07
N GLY A 198 -4.87 8.01 22.03
CA GLY A 198 -6.16 7.53 21.52
C GLY A 198 -6.37 7.81 20.04
N VAL A 199 -5.32 7.72 19.22
CA VAL A 199 -5.36 7.92 17.77
C VAL A 199 -4.94 6.63 17.05
N PRO A 200 -5.69 6.16 16.03
CA PRO A 200 -5.29 4.99 15.26
C PRO A 200 -4.09 5.25 14.35
N LEU A 201 -3.28 4.22 14.14
CA LEU A 201 -2.18 4.20 13.18
C LEU A 201 -2.59 3.48 11.88
N LEU A 202 -2.48 4.20 10.76
CA LEU A 202 -2.51 3.68 9.40
C LEU A 202 -1.07 3.44 8.90
N VAL A 203 -0.82 2.23 8.40
CA VAL A 203 0.41 1.90 7.65
C VAL A 203 0.06 1.62 6.19
N ASP A 204 0.61 2.40 5.27
CA ASP A 204 0.67 2.03 3.85
C ASP A 204 1.74 0.94 3.67
N ASN A 205 1.26 -0.29 3.46
CA ASN A 205 2.10 -1.49 3.32
C ASN A 205 2.35 -1.85 1.85
N THR A 206 2.09 -0.94 0.91
CA THR A 206 2.16 -1.21 -0.54
C THR A 206 3.53 -1.70 -1.00
N THR A 207 4.61 -1.12 -0.47
CA THR A 207 5.99 -1.42 -0.91
C THR A 207 6.46 -2.79 -0.43
N ALA A 208 6.20 -3.13 0.83
CA ALA A 208 6.65 -4.39 1.43
C ALA A 208 5.68 -5.54 1.18
N THR A 209 4.38 -5.25 1.13
CA THR A 209 3.26 -6.20 1.17
C THR A 209 3.26 -7.07 2.44
N ALA A 210 2.13 -7.73 2.70
CA ALA A 210 2.03 -8.77 3.70
C ALA A 210 3.04 -9.93 3.54
N ALA A 211 3.70 -10.09 2.39
CA ALA A 211 4.72 -11.12 2.20
C ALA A 211 6.03 -10.81 2.95
N LEU A 212 6.35 -9.53 3.18
CA LEU A 212 7.61 -9.12 3.81
C LEU A 212 7.43 -8.37 5.12
N GLN A 213 6.29 -7.71 5.36
CA GLN A 213 6.04 -6.92 6.56
C GLN A 213 4.60 -7.11 7.04
N LYS A 214 4.42 -7.24 8.36
CA LYS A 214 3.12 -7.42 9.02
C LYS A 214 2.85 -6.26 9.97
N PRO A 215 2.32 -5.12 9.50
CA PRO A 215 2.21 -3.94 10.35
C PRO A 215 1.21 -4.11 11.51
N LEU A 216 0.17 -4.93 11.35
CA LEU A 216 -0.77 -5.23 12.44
C LEU A 216 -0.09 -5.95 13.62
N ASP A 217 0.88 -6.84 13.34
CA ASP A 217 1.68 -7.51 14.38
C ASP A 217 2.63 -6.53 15.10
N LEU A 218 2.86 -5.36 14.51
CA LEU A 218 3.71 -4.28 15.02
C LEU A 218 2.90 -3.15 15.67
N GLY A 219 1.57 -3.29 15.79
CA GLY A 219 0.70 -2.31 16.46
C GLY A 219 -0.04 -1.34 15.53
N ALA A 220 0.04 -1.48 14.21
CA ALA A 220 -0.85 -0.73 13.33
C ALA A 220 -2.31 -1.15 13.53
N ASP A 221 -3.25 -0.22 13.35
CA ASP A 221 -4.69 -0.49 13.43
C ASP A 221 -5.29 -0.69 12.03
N ILE A 222 -4.72 -0.02 11.03
CA ILE A 222 -5.26 0.06 9.67
C ILE A 222 -4.12 -0.14 8.68
N ILE A 223 -4.38 -0.89 7.61
CA ILE A 223 -3.47 -1.07 6.47
C ILE A 223 -4.06 -0.43 5.22
N LEU A 224 -3.27 0.39 4.55
CA LEU A 224 -3.54 0.85 3.18
C LEU A 224 -2.75 0.00 2.19
N LEU A 225 -3.41 -0.38 1.11
CA LEU A 225 -2.80 -1.11 0.00
C LEU A 225 -3.12 -0.45 -1.34
N SER A 226 -2.11 -0.29 -2.19
CA SER A 226 -2.31 -0.21 -3.64
C SER A 226 -2.19 -1.60 -4.26
N LEU A 227 -3.32 -2.12 -4.74
CA LEU A 227 -3.37 -3.42 -5.42
C LEU A 227 -2.58 -3.41 -6.73
N THR A 228 -2.42 -2.23 -7.33
CA THR A 228 -1.73 -1.96 -8.59
C THR A 228 -0.26 -2.38 -8.64
N LYS A 229 0.39 -2.43 -7.48
CA LYS A 229 1.86 -2.56 -7.37
C LYS A 229 2.26 -4.04 -7.27
N PHE A 230 3.09 -4.38 -6.28
CA PHE A 230 3.57 -5.75 -6.06
C PHE A 230 2.44 -6.78 -5.88
N LEU A 231 1.26 -6.38 -5.42
CA LEU A 231 0.12 -7.30 -5.30
C LEU A 231 -0.34 -7.81 -6.68
N ALA A 232 -0.60 -6.93 -7.64
CA ALA A 232 -0.91 -7.32 -9.02
C ALA A 232 0.31 -7.87 -9.77
N GLY A 233 1.48 -7.25 -9.60
CA GLY A 233 2.73 -7.78 -10.12
C GLY A 233 2.97 -7.59 -11.62
N ASN A 234 2.03 -7.04 -12.39
CA ASN A 234 2.15 -7.00 -13.86
C ASN A 234 1.50 -5.77 -14.53
N ALA A 235 1.11 -4.76 -13.75
CA ALA A 235 0.49 -3.53 -14.21
C ALA A 235 -0.83 -3.69 -14.99
N THR A 236 -1.61 -4.75 -14.74
CA THR A 236 -2.92 -4.95 -15.40
C THR A 236 -4.14 -4.53 -14.57
N VAL A 237 -3.97 -4.23 -13.28
CA VAL A 237 -5.05 -3.86 -12.37
C VAL A 237 -4.76 -2.50 -11.73
N LEU A 238 -5.73 -1.61 -11.73
CA LEU A 238 -5.75 -0.43 -10.88
C LEU A 238 -6.72 -0.69 -9.73
N GLY A 239 -6.24 -0.60 -8.48
CA GLY A 239 -7.06 -0.88 -7.31
C GLY A 239 -6.40 -0.47 -6.01
N GLY A 240 -7.21 -0.35 -4.97
CA GLY A 240 -6.76 -0.12 -3.61
C GLY A 240 -7.60 -0.88 -2.60
N ALA A 241 -7.13 -0.94 -1.36
CA ALA A 241 -7.86 -1.54 -0.27
C ALA A 241 -7.49 -0.91 1.07
N ILE A 242 -8.47 -0.92 1.98
CA ILE A 242 -8.26 -0.69 3.41
C ILE A 242 -8.55 -2.00 4.14
N VAL A 243 -7.59 -2.46 4.95
CA VAL A 243 -7.76 -3.59 5.86
C VAL A 243 -7.71 -3.06 7.30
N GLY A 244 -8.60 -3.54 8.17
CA GLY A 244 -8.68 -3.07 9.55
C GLY A 244 -9.87 -3.66 10.31
N PRO A 245 -10.34 -3.00 11.38
CA PRO A 245 -11.50 -3.43 12.14
C PRO A 245 -12.76 -3.51 11.28
N GLU A 246 -13.61 -4.51 11.52
CA GLU A 246 -14.83 -4.71 10.72
C GLU A 246 -15.76 -3.49 10.75
N ALA A 247 -15.90 -2.87 11.92
CA ALA A 247 -16.73 -1.67 12.09
C ALA A 247 -16.24 -0.48 11.23
N LEU A 248 -14.93 -0.27 11.11
CA LEU A 248 -14.35 0.76 10.24
C LEU A 248 -14.59 0.44 8.77
N VAL A 249 -14.30 -0.80 8.36
CA VAL A 249 -14.44 -1.25 6.98
C VAL A 249 -15.88 -1.10 6.51
N GLU A 250 -16.84 -1.44 7.35
CA GLU A 250 -18.26 -1.28 7.04
C GLU A 250 -18.70 0.20 7.06
N ASP A 251 -18.19 1.05 7.95
CA ASP A 251 -18.44 2.50 7.89
C ASP A 251 -17.97 3.08 6.55
N ILE A 252 -16.73 2.76 6.13
CA ILE A 252 -16.19 3.16 4.82
C ILE A 252 -17.07 2.65 3.67
N ARG A 253 -17.54 1.40 3.74
CA ARG A 253 -18.38 0.81 2.68
C ARG A 253 -19.70 1.54 2.53
N TRP A 254 -20.43 1.70 3.64
CA TRP A 254 -21.83 2.14 3.61
C TRP A 254 -22.00 3.65 3.67
N ASN A 255 -21.12 4.37 4.37
CA ASN A 255 -21.25 5.82 4.55
C ASN A 255 -20.37 6.63 3.58
N THR A 256 -19.40 6.01 2.90
CA THR A 256 -18.49 6.70 1.96
C THR A 256 -18.50 6.08 0.57
N THR A 257 -18.11 4.81 0.44
CA THR A 257 -17.91 4.15 -0.86
C THR A 257 -19.20 4.03 -1.66
N GLU A 258 -20.33 3.77 -0.98
CA GLU A 258 -21.67 3.73 -1.60
C GLU A 258 -22.03 5.03 -2.33
N PHE A 259 -21.53 6.19 -1.86
CA PHE A 259 -21.88 7.49 -2.42
C PHE A 259 -20.81 8.04 -3.36
N VAL A 260 -19.54 7.79 -3.07
CA VAL A 260 -18.44 8.15 -3.98
C VAL A 260 -18.44 7.27 -5.22
N GLY A 261 -18.76 5.98 -5.08
CA GLY A 261 -19.00 5.05 -6.18
C GLY A 261 -17.77 4.58 -6.97
N ALA A 262 -16.56 4.99 -6.56
CA ALA A 262 -15.30 4.58 -7.18
C ALA A 262 -14.83 3.22 -6.65
N ILE A 263 -15.45 2.14 -7.14
CA ILE A 263 -15.27 0.76 -6.66
C ILE A 263 -14.36 -0.08 -7.57
N LEU A 264 -13.76 -1.14 -7.02
CA LEU A 264 -13.10 -2.19 -7.80
C LEU A 264 -14.15 -3.07 -8.50
N GLN A 265 -13.93 -3.39 -9.77
CA GLN A 265 -14.86 -4.21 -10.57
C GLN A 265 -14.57 -5.72 -10.42
N PRO A 266 -15.57 -6.61 -10.67
CA PRO A 266 -15.41 -8.05 -10.44
C PRO A 266 -14.30 -8.72 -11.26
N PHE A 267 -14.03 -8.23 -12.47
CA PHE A 267 -12.97 -8.78 -13.33
C PHE A 267 -11.58 -8.51 -12.76
N GLU A 268 -11.31 -7.28 -12.35
CA GLU A 268 -10.07 -6.86 -11.69
C GLU A 268 -9.90 -7.61 -10.37
N ALA A 269 -10.98 -7.80 -9.61
CA ALA A 269 -10.93 -8.59 -8.39
C ALA A 269 -10.53 -10.04 -8.66
N TRP A 270 -11.09 -10.65 -9.71
CA TRP A 270 -10.72 -11.99 -10.13
C TRP A 270 -9.25 -12.10 -10.55
N LEU A 271 -8.74 -11.14 -11.33
CA LEU A 271 -7.32 -11.09 -11.68
C LEU A 271 -6.43 -11.04 -10.43
N MET A 272 -6.78 -10.18 -9.47
CA MET A 272 -6.04 -10.09 -8.20
C MET A 272 -6.04 -11.41 -7.44
N LEU A 273 -7.17 -12.13 -7.39
CA LEU A 273 -7.23 -13.45 -6.75
C LEU A 273 -6.20 -14.42 -7.32
N GLN A 274 -6.00 -14.41 -8.65
CA GLN A 274 -4.98 -15.23 -9.32
C GLN A 274 -3.55 -14.75 -9.02
N TYR A 275 -3.33 -13.44 -8.99
CA TYR A 275 -1.99 -12.88 -8.78
C TYR A 275 -1.49 -13.07 -7.35
N LEU A 276 -2.37 -13.08 -6.36
CA LEU A 276 -2.02 -13.28 -4.96
C LEU A 276 -1.46 -14.67 -4.67
N GLU A 277 -1.83 -15.69 -5.46
CA GLU A 277 -1.37 -17.08 -5.28
C GLU A 277 0.15 -17.23 -5.41
N THR A 278 0.79 -16.33 -6.16
CA THR A 278 2.24 -16.33 -6.42
C THR A 278 2.98 -15.19 -5.72
N LEU A 279 2.31 -14.43 -4.84
CA LEU A 279 2.86 -13.21 -4.26
C LEU A 279 4.21 -13.45 -3.56
N THR A 280 4.32 -14.47 -2.72
CA THR A 280 5.56 -14.75 -1.98
C THR A 280 6.70 -15.13 -2.90
N LEU A 281 6.46 -16.02 -3.87
CA LEU A 281 7.45 -16.42 -4.88
C LEU A 281 7.98 -15.21 -5.65
N ARG A 282 7.09 -14.30 -6.04
CA ARG A 282 7.46 -13.05 -6.72
C ARG A 282 8.24 -12.13 -5.79
N MET A 283 7.80 -11.92 -4.55
CA MET A 283 8.49 -11.04 -3.59
C MET A 283 9.86 -11.55 -3.16
N GLU A 284 10.04 -12.87 -3.03
CA GLU A 284 11.33 -13.50 -2.81
C GLU A 284 12.30 -13.21 -3.98
N ARG A 285 11.83 -13.43 -5.22
CA ARG A 285 12.64 -13.16 -6.41
C ARG A 285 12.96 -11.68 -6.58
N HIS A 286 11.98 -10.80 -6.41
CA HIS A 286 12.18 -9.36 -6.41
C HIS A 286 13.23 -8.92 -5.40
N SER A 287 13.15 -9.44 -4.17
CA SER A 287 14.09 -9.09 -3.09
C SER A 287 15.50 -9.58 -3.38
N ALA A 288 15.65 -10.84 -3.83
CA ALA A 288 16.95 -11.40 -4.17
C ALA A 288 17.61 -10.68 -5.36
N ASN A 289 16.83 -10.35 -6.40
CA ASN A 289 17.32 -9.60 -7.55
C ASN A 289 17.72 -8.17 -7.13
N ALA A 290 16.87 -7.48 -6.36
CA ALA A 290 17.12 -6.11 -5.92
C ALA A 290 18.35 -6.01 -5.01
N GLN A 291 18.59 -7.00 -4.14
CA GLN A 291 19.80 -7.06 -3.32
C GLN A 291 21.06 -7.08 -4.21
N LYS A 292 21.13 -7.97 -5.20
CA LYS A 292 22.26 -8.05 -6.13
C LYS A 292 22.47 -6.75 -6.91
N VAL A 293 21.40 -6.16 -7.42
CA VAL A 293 21.45 -4.90 -8.18
C VAL A 293 21.90 -3.75 -7.28
N ALA A 294 21.39 -3.66 -6.06
CA ALA A 294 21.78 -2.64 -5.09
C ALA A 294 23.26 -2.74 -4.70
N GLU A 295 23.77 -3.96 -4.49
CA GLU A 295 25.20 -4.21 -4.19
C GLU A 295 26.11 -3.80 -5.35
N PHE A 296 25.72 -4.11 -6.59
CA PHE A 296 26.44 -3.63 -7.79
C PHE A 296 26.45 -2.11 -7.86
N LEU A 297 25.29 -1.46 -7.74
CA LEU A 297 25.17 0.00 -7.81
C LEU A 297 25.97 0.69 -6.70
N ALA A 298 25.97 0.14 -5.48
CA ALA A 298 26.69 0.71 -4.35
C ALA A 298 28.22 0.71 -4.54
N GLN A 299 28.74 -0.17 -5.40
CA GLN A 299 30.17 -0.26 -5.72
C GLN A 299 30.55 0.47 -7.02
N HIS A 300 29.57 0.96 -7.78
CA HIS A 300 29.81 1.53 -9.10
C HIS A 300 30.31 2.99 -9.02
N PRO A 301 31.42 3.36 -9.69
CA PRO A 301 32.07 4.67 -9.53
C PRO A 301 31.24 5.86 -10.07
N LYS A 302 30.18 5.59 -10.83
CA LYS A 302 29.23 6.60 -11.36
C LYS A 302 27.93 6.70 -10.56
N VAL A 303 27.85 6.02 -9.42
CA VAL A 303 26.72 6.10 -8.50
C VAL A 303 27.20 6.79 -7.23
N LEU A 304 26.51 7.86 -6.83
CA LEU A 304 26.87 8.67 -5.67
C LEU A 304 26.31 8.08 -4.37
N HIS A 305 25.10 7.53 -4.44
CA HIS A 305 24.39 6.96 -3.30
C HIS A 305 23.33 5.96 -3.76
N VAL A 306 23.03 4.97 -2.91
CA VAL A 306 21.97 3.97 -3.13
C VAL A 306 21.10 3.90 -1.88
N ASN A 307 19.79 4.10 -2.06
CA ASN A 307 18.79 3.81 -1.05
C ASN A 307 18.29 2.37 -1.28
N TYR A 308 18.66 1.46 -0.38
CA TYR A 308 18.08 0.13 -0.30
C TYR A 308 18.19 -0.42 1.13
N PRO A 309 17.08 -0.81 1.80
CA PRO A 309 17.12 -1.27 3.18
C PRO A 309 17.98 -2.51 3.44
N GLY A 310 18.29 -3.28 2.39
CA GLY A 310 19.16 -4.47 2.47
C GLY A 310 20.67 -4.15 2.51
N LEU A 311 21.09 -2.92 2.17
CA LEU A 311 22.50 -2.55 2.15
C LEU A 311 23.06 -2.28 3.57
N PRO A 312 24.33 -2.64 3.85
CA PRO A 312 24.99 -2.38 5.13
C PRO A 312 24.95 -0.91 5.57
N ASP A 313 25.08 0.02 4.63
CA ASP A 313 25.20 1.46 4.89
C ASP A 313 23.85 2.19 4.90
N HIS A 314 22.73 1.47 4.76
CA HIS A 314 21.41 2.09 4.88
C HIS A 314 21.19 2.59 6.31
N PRO A 315 20.84 3.88 6.54
CA PRO A 315 20.79 4.46 7.88
C PRO A 315 19.88 3.70 8.86
N GLN A 316 18.80 3.10 8.34
CA GLN A 316 17.79 2.37 9.13
C GLN A 316 17.83 0.86 8.91
N ARG A 317 18.95 0.30 8.43
CA ARG A 317 19.08 -1.14 8.14
C ARG A 317 18.71 -2.01 9.33
N ALA A 318 19.19 -1.68 10.53
CA ALA A 318 18.92 -2.47 11.74
C ALA A 318 17.42 -2.53 12.06
N LEU A 319 16.70 -1.42 11.87
CA LEU A 319 15.25 -1.36 12.01
C LEU A 319 14.54 -2.15 10.91
N ALA A 320 14.98 -2.01 9.65
CA ALA A 320 14.42 -2.75 8.52
C ALA A 320 14.50 -4.27 8.76
N LEU A 321 15.66 -4.79 9.21
CA LEU A 321 15.86 -6.20 9.54
C LEU A 321 15.01 -6.68 10.73
N LYS A 322 14.60 -5.77 11.62
CA LYS A 322 13.74 -6.08 12.77
C LYS A 322 12.27 -6.24 12.36
N GLN A 323 11.80 -5.46 11.40
CA GLN A 323 10.36 -5.39 11.06
C GLN A 323 10.00 -5.96 9.68
N MET A 324 10.97 -6.21 8.80
CA MET A 324 10.79 -6.75 7.46
C MET A 324 11.59 -8.04 7.26
N ALA A 325 11.04 -8.97 6.47
CA ALA A 325 11.71 -10.23 6.14
C ALA A 325 12.82 -10.07 5.07
N ALA A 326 12.73 -9.04 4.23
CA ALA A 326 13.71 -8.71 3.19
C ALA A 326 13.56 -7.24 2.75
N GLY A 327 14.53 -6.71 2.00
CA GLY A 327 14.54 -5.30 1.53
C GLY A 327 13.50 -4.97 0.43
N GLY A 328 12.82 -5.95 -0.14
CA GLY A 328 11.84 -5.77 -1.20
C GLY A 328 12.45 -5.54 -2.59
N GLY A 329 11.59 -5.30 -3.59
CA GLY A 329 11.97 -5.15 -5.01
C GLY A 329 12.18 -3.71 -5.48
N LEU A 330 12.08 -2.73 -4.60
CA LEU A 330 12.22 -1.31 -4.94
C LEU A 330 13.56 -0.80 -4.38
N LEU A 331 14.29 -0.03 -5.19
CA LEU A 331 15.51 0.70 -4.78
C LEU A 331 15.53 2.07 -5.45
N SER A 332 16.38 2.98 -4.98
CA SER A 332 16.74 4.18 -5.73
C SER A 332 18.23 4.47 -5.61
N PHE A 333 18.77 5.20 -6.58
CA PHE A 333 20.18 5.56 -6.61
C PHE A 333 20.38 6.92 -7.25
N VAL A 334 21.47 7.61 -6.89
CA VAL A 334 21.77 8.97 -7.36
C VAL A 334 22.97 8.91 -8.30
N VAL A 335 22.84 9.57 -9.46
CA VAL A 335 23.92 9.71 -10.45
C VAL A 335 24.43 11.17 -10.51
N PRO A 336 25.69 11.40 -10.90
CA PRO A 336 26.22 12.76 -11.04
C PRO A 336 25.54 13.53 -12.18
N GLY A 337 25.60 14.86 -12.12
CA GLY A 337 25.03 15.73 -13.17
C GLY A 337 23.54 16.04 -13.01
N GLY A 338 22.95 15.71 -11.85
CA GLY A 338 21.56 16.00 -11.52
C GLY A 338 20.59 15.44 -12.56
N MET A 339 19.54 16.21 -12.87
CA MET A 339 18.48 15.76 -13.78
C MET A 339 19.00 15.41 -15.18
N ALA A 340 20.03 16.13 -15.68
CA ALA A 340 20.63 15.83 -16.98
C ALA A 340 21.41 14.50 -16.97
N GLY A 341 22.08 14.19 -15.86
CA GLY A 341 22.73 12.91 -15.65
C GLY A 341 21.73 11.77 -15.55
N ALA A 342 20.68 11.95 -14.75
CA ALA A 342 19.60 10.97 -14.60
C ALA A 342 18.93 10.68 -15.95
N ALA A 343 18.56 11.73 -16.71
CA ALA A 343 17.99 11.60 -18.04
C ALA A 343 18.92 10.84 -18.98
N LYS A 344 20.23 11.11 -18.96
CA LYS A 344 21.19 10.43 -19.83
C LYS A 344 21.31 8.93 -19.53
N VAL A 345 21.35 8.54 -18.26
CA VAL A 345 21.37 7.11 -17.87
C VAL A 345 20.08 6.44 -18.29
N MET A 346 18.94 7.05 -17.95
CA MET A 346 17.62 6.57 -18.33
C MET A 346 17.51 6.40 -19.85
N ASP A 347 17.79 7.42 -20.66
CA ASP A 347 17.70 7.30 -22.13
C ASP A 347 18.68 6.30 -22.75
N SER A 348 19.62 5.77 -21.96
CA SER A 348 20.63 4.82 -22.40
C SER A 348 20.32 3.35 -22.07
N VAL A 349 19.35 3.06 -21.19
CA VAL A 349 18.96 1.67 -20.89
C VAL A 349 18.26 1.01 -22.08
N ARG A 350 18.41 -0.30 -22.21
CA ARG A 350 17.90 -1.10 -23.35
C ARG A 350 16.94 -2.21 -22.93
N LEU A 351 17.09 -2.70 -21.70
CA LEU A 351 16.22 -3.70 -21.07
C LEU A 351 15.26 -3.02 -20.10
N VAL A 352 15.78 -2.17 -19.22
CA VAL A 352 14.97 -1.44 -18.24
C VAL A 352 14.02 -0.49 -18.96
N VAL A 353 12.74 -0.50 -18.57
CA VAL A 353 11.71 0.33 -19.21
C VAL A 353 11.39 1.57 -18.38
N HIS A 354 11.22 2.71 -19.04
CA HIS A 354 10.75 3.93 -18.38
C HIS A 354 9.25 3.85 -18.11
N ALA A 355 8.86 3.76 -16.84
CA ALA A 355 7.45 3.75 -16.44
C ALA A 355 7.27 4.25 -15.00
N VAL A 356 6.18 4.99 -14.75
CA VAL A 356 5.91 5.66 -13.47
C VAL A 356 5.46 4.73 -12.34
N THR A 357 5.08 3.49 -12.67
CA THR A 357 4.63 2.48 -11.68
C THR A 357 5.82 1.76 -11.03
N PHE A 358 5.54 0.82 -10.12
CA PHE A 358 6.52 -0.10 -9.54
C PHE A 358 5.85 -1.43 -9.18
N GLY A 359 6.69 -2.41 -8.85
CA GLY A 359 6.26 -3.75 -8.44
C GLY A 359 5.72 -4.59 -9.60
N THR A 360 6.25 -4.37 -10.81
CA THR A 360 5.91 -5.19 -11.97
C THR A 360 6.94 -6.30 -12.17
N SER A 361 6.55 -7.36 -12.88
CA SER A 361 7.43 -8.46 -13.24
C SER A 361 8.57 -8.02 -14.17
N ARG A 362 8.44 -6.86 -14.82
CA ARG A 362 9.48 -6.25 -15.65
C ARG A 362 10.21 -5.17 -14.85
N THR A 363 11.52 -5.09 -15.04
CA THR A 363 12.33 -4.05 -14.44
C THR A 363 12.01 -2.71 -15.08
N ILE A 364 11.64 -1.74 -14.23
CA ILE A 364 11.28 -0.40 -14.69
C ILE A 364 11.98 0.66 -13.85
N CYS A 365 12.30 1.78 -14.48
CA CYS A 365 12.85 2.94 -13.79
C CYS A 365 12.03 4.20 -14.09
N MET A 366 12.19 5.19 -13.20
CA MET A 366 11.67 6.53 -13.41
C MET A 366 12.45 7.56 -12.59
N HIS A 367 12.28 8.82 -12.96
CA HIS A 367 12.88 9.97 -12.27
C HIS A 367 11.84 10.67 -11.38
N PRO A 368 11.89 10.53 -10.04
CA PRO A 368 10.86 11.06 -9.14
C PRO A 368 10.62 12.57 -9.23
N PRO A 369 11.65 13.45 -9.31
CA PRO A 369 11.45 14.90 -9.34
C PRO A 369 10.63 15.41 -10.52
N THR A 370 10.62 14.72 -11.67
CA THR A 370 9.94 15.18 -12.89
C THR A 370 8.53 14.61 -13.07
N ILE A 371 8.09 13.69 -12.20
CA ILE A 371 6.78 13.02 -12.36
C ILE A 371 6.12 12.86 -11.00
N THR A 372 6.34 11.74 -10.30
CA THR A 372 5.57 11.38 -9.09
C THR A 372 5.71 12.37 -7.94
N HIS A 373 6.83 13.11 -7.87
CA HIS A 373 7.10 14.09 -6.82
C HIS A 373 7.26 15.51 -7.39
N GLU A 374 6.69 15.76 -8.58
CA GLU A 374 6.70 17.09 -9.19
C GLU A 374 5.94 18.13 -8.34
N HIS A 375 5.01 17.66 -7.50
CA HIS A 375 4.19 18.49 -6.62
C HIS A 375 4.94 19.02 -5.39
N LEU A 376 6.11 18.47 -5.06
CA LEU A 376 6.94 18.95 -3.95
C LEU A 376 7.83 20.10 -4.43
N THR A 377 7.94 21.14 -3.60
CA THR A 377 8.91 22.21 -3.80
C THR A 377 10.35 21.66 -3.73
N PRO A 378 11.36 22.36 -4.30
CA PRO A 378 12.76 21.93 -4.18
C PRO A 378 13.25 21.79 -2.73
N GLU A 379 12.72 22.59 -1.80
CA GLU A 379 13.04 22.50 -0.37
C GLU A 379 12.45 21.24 0.27
N GLU A 380 11.17 20.93 -0.02
CA GLU A 380 10.50 19.71 0.46
C GLU A 380 11.15 18.45 -0.11
N ARG A 381 11.54 18.46 -1.40
CA ARG A 381 12.28 17.34 -2.00
C ARG A 381 13.60 17.09 -1.28
N ARG A 382 14.38 18.14 -1.00
CA ARG A 382 15.63 18.00 -0.22
C ARG A 382 15.36 17.48 1.19
N ALA A 383 14.31 17.95 1.85
CA ALA A 383 13.93 17.47 3.18
C ALA A 383 13.52 15.98 3.16
N ALA A 384 12.87 15.52 2.09
CA ALA A 384 12.52 14.11 1.89
C ALA A 384 13.69 13.24 1.36
N GLY A 385 14.87 13.82 1.12
CA GLY A 385 16.04 13.13 0.57
C GLY A 385 15.97 12.83 -0.93
N ILE A 386 15.12 13.54 -1.68
CA ILE A 386 14.92 13.36 -3.12
C ILE A 386 15.89 14.28 -3.88
N ASP A 387 17.01 13.71 -4.33
CA ASP A 387 18.02 14.38 -5.15
C ASP A 387 17.55 14.58 -6.61
N ASP A 388 18.02 15.64 -7.28
CA ASP A 388 17.70 15.89 -8.69
C ASP A 388 18.36 14.87 -9.65
N GLY A 389 19.35 14.11 -9.19
CA GLY A 389 19.96 12.98 -9.91
C GLY A 389 19.39 11.61 -9.51
N LEU A 390 18.31 11.57 -8.72
CA LEU A 390 17.73 10.33 -8.20
C LEU A 390 16.97 9.55 -9.28
N ILE A 391 17.35 8.29 -9.49
CA ILE A 391 16.62 7.32 -10.30
C ILE A 391 16.00 6.29 -9.36
N ARG A 392 14.67 6.10 -9.44
CA ARG A 392 13.99 4.98 -8.78
C ARG A 392 13.96 3.78 -9.71
N LEU A 393 14.35 2.63 -9.20
CA LEU A 393 14.34 1.35 -9.92
C LEU A 393 13.43 0.36 -9.21
N SER A 394 12.44 -0.16 -9.92
CA SER A 394 11.64 -1.30 -9.51
C SER A 394 12.18 -2.53 -10.20
N VAL A 395 12.92 -3.36 -9.48
CA VAL A 395 13.60 -4.55 -10.01
C VAL A 395 12.58 -5.66 -10.24
N GLY A 396 12.56 -6.19 -11.46
CA GLY A 396 11.63 -7.22 -11.93
C GLY A 396 12.09 -8.65 -11.62
N LEU A 397 11.59 -9.58 -12.43
CA LEU A 397 11.82 -11.02 -12.31
C LEU A 397 12.80 -11.56 -13.37
N GLU A 398 13.45 -10.68 -14.14
CA GLU A 398 14.50 -11.06 -15.08
C GLU A 398 15.71 -11.70 -14.37
N ASP A 399 16.61 -12.29 -15.15
CA ASP A 399 17.91 -12.69 -14.64
C ASP A 399 18.68 -11.43 -14.19
N PRO A 400 19.13 -11.36 -12.92
CA PRO A 400 19.67 -10.11 -12.37
C PRO A 400 20.97 -9.68 -13.06
N GLU A 401 21.71 -10.61 -13.64
CA GLU A 401 22.92 -10.33 -14.41
C GLU A 401 22.62 -9.51 -15.69
N ASP A 402 21.46 -9.71 -16.33
CA ASP A 402 21.05 -8.92 -17.49
C ASP A 402 20.64 -7.49 -17.09
N ILE A 403 19.98 -7.35 -15.94
CA ILE A 403 19.64 -6.03 -15.36
C ILE A 403 20.91 -5.25 -15.05
N ILE A 404 21.88 -5.91 -14.40
CA ILE A 404 23.18 -5.30 -14.06
C ILE A 404 23.93 -4.89 -15.33
N ALA A 405 23.99 -5.75 -16.35
CA ALA A 405 24.66 -5.44 -17.61
C ALA A 405 24.03 -4.23 -18.34
N ASP A 406 22.71 -4.11 -18.29
CA ASP A 406 22.01 -2.96 -18.89
C ASP A 406 22.25 -1.65 -18.11
N LEU A 407 22.28 -1.72 -16.78
CA LEU A 407 22.61 -0.56 -15.93
C LEU A 407 24.07 -0.14 -16.11
N ASP A 408 25.01 -1.08 -16.16
CA ASP A 408 26.45 -0.81 -16.35
C ASP A 408 26.72 -0.05 -17.66
N GLN A 409 26.17 -0.54 -18.77
CA GLN A 409 26.36 0.12 -20.07
C GLN A 409 25.71 1.51 -20.14
N ALA A 410 24.60 1.71 -19.43
CA ALA A 410 23.92 3.00 -19.34
C ALA A 410 24.70 3.99 -18.46
N LEU A 411 25.21 3.54 -17.32
CA LEU A 411 26.05 4.34 -16.41
C LEU A 411 27.38 4.75 -17.05
N ALA A 412 27.93 3.96 -17.96
CA ALA A 412 29.11 4.32 -18.75
C ALA A 412 28.91 5.55 -19.65
N LYS A 413 27.66 6.03 -19.82
CA LYS A 413 27.35 7.24 -20.59
C LYS A 413 27.49 8.53 -19.79
N VAL A 414 27.53 8.50 -18.45
CA VAL A 414 27.60 9.71 -17.60
C VAL A 414 28.98 10.00 -17.03
#